data_AF-A0A1C5L1S1-F1
#
_entry.id   AF-A0A1C5L1S1-F1
#
_cell.length_a   1.000
_cell.length_b   1.000
_cell.length_c   1.000
_cell.angle_alpha   90.00
_cell.angle_beta   90.00
_cell.angle_gamma   90.00
#
_symmetry.space_group_name_H-M   'P 1'
#
loop_
_entity.id
_entity.type
_entity.pdbx_description
1 polymer ?
#
loop_
_entity_poly.entity_id
_entity_poly.type
_entity_poly.pdbx_seq_one_letter_code
_entity_poly.pdbx_strand_id
1 'polypeptide(L)'
;MRDKKKKNKKNNFSSIAGDDIEIIDDEELLSGSLNDEGVDDSDVEEEYEESEVEPDDDQADADQDDDLDYDEIDDLDDDLPDEEDDKIIEGDELIEKHRKKKRRRRIILIVFLVLIALYGAVSVYFSFHFFPNTKVNGVGFSLSSAEQVQAHMKEEVKGYTLRMKESDGGTETISGSDIDIEYVADDSVEKLIKKQNPLLWITGLWKQQNIESSVGVKYDKDKLTEVIENLDCMAEENQTPSVSAKPEFTGEKFEVAAEQIGTAIDKDKFAETVTKAINGFQSEVDLMKEDCYILPKYTKDSPEVAEACEKMNSELGANITLDFSPNTEVVDSSVISQWIAVDDNMQVTFNQDAVKQYIADLAAKYDTVGKTRNFTTATGNVVQVEGGGYGWKIDQDAEYNALISNIQNAETVTREPNYSSRAATHDANDWGTTYAEVDLTAQHMYFIQNGQIAMQCDIVTGNPNKGNATPQGMYSLYYKQQNQVLRGKKLEDGTYEYESPVDYWMPFNGGIGFHDASWQSAFGGARYQTYGSHGCVNMPPASAGELYNLIQAGTPVICHY
;
A
#
# COMPACT_ATOMS: atom_id res chain seq x y z
N MET A 1 -51.49 -26.32 9.61
CA MET A 1 -51.50 -27.79 9.79
C MET A 1 -52.28 -28.47 8.66
N ARG A 2 -51.60 -29.17 7.74
CA ARG A 2 -52.03 -30.42 7.05
C ARG A 2 -51.10 -30.71 5.87
N ASP A 3 -50.48 -31.89 5.88
CA ASP A 3 -49.50 -32.33 4.87
C ASP A 3 -50.08 -32.57 3.47
N LYS A 4 -49.25 -32.33 2.45
CA LYS A 4 -49.27 -33.10 1.19
C LYS A 4 -47.85 -33.50 0.79
N LYS A 5 -47.44 -34.70 1.19
CA LYS A 5 -46.19 -35.32 0.73
C LYS A 5 -46.27 -35.64 -0.77
N LYS A 6 -45.27 -35.23 -1.55
CA LYS A 6 -44.90 -35.88 -2.82
C LYS A 6 -43.48 -36.42 -2.69
N LYS A 7 -43.27 -37.67 -3.11
CA LYS A 7 -41.95 -38.30 -3.26
C LYS A 7 -41.57 -38.32 -4.73
N ASN A 8 -40.33 -37.96 -5.05
CA ASN A 8 -39.51 -38.58 -6.10
C ASN A 8 -38.08 -38.49 -5.56
N LYS A 9 -37.49 -39.61 -5.16
CA LYS A 9 -36.66 -40.51 -6.01
C LYS A 9 -35.38 -39.82 -6.48
N LYS A 10 -34.31 -40.05 -5.71
CA LYS A 10 -32.92 -39.94 -6.18
C LYS A 10 -32.71 -40.90 -7.35
N ASN A 11 -31.90 -40.50 -8.33
CA ASN A 11 -31.10 -41.43 -9.12
C ASN A 11 -29.64 -41.26 -8.67
N ASN A 12 -28.94 -42.37 -8.41
CA ASN A 12 -27.50 -42.34 -8.20
C ASN A 12 -26.81 -42.32 -9.57
N PHE A 13 -25.63 -41.71 -9.64
CA PHE A 13 -24.57 -42.17 -10.53
C PHE A 13 -23.30 -42.42 -9.70
N SER A 14 -22.66 -43.55 -9.97
CA SER A 14 -21.36 -43.98 -9.46
C SER A 14 -20.83 -44.98 -10.51
N SER A 15 -19.53 -45.23 -10.67
CA SER A 15 -18.33 -44.85 -9.89
C SER A 15 -17.08 -45.22 -10.73
N ILE A 16 -15.88 -45.06 -10.16
CA ILE A 16 -14.56 -45.56 -10.66
C ILE A 16 -13.95 -44.61 -11.72
N ALA A 17 -12.80 -43.93 -11.58
CA ALA A 17 -11.59 -44.02 -10.72
C ALA A 17 -10.41 -44.87 -11.28
N GLY A 18 -9.18 -44.38 -11.06
CA GLY A 18 -7.94 -44.75 -11.78
C GLY A 18 -7.60 -43.67 -12.84
N ASP A 19 -6.39 -43.13 -12.95
CA ASP A 19 -5.09 -43.52 -12.35
C ASP A 19 -4.30 -42.31 -11.79
N ASP A 20 -3.27 -42.59 -11.00
CA ASP A 20 -2.41 -41.61 -10.33
C ASP A 20 -1.34 -41.00 -11.27
N ILE A 21 -1.01 -39.72 -11.05
CA ILE A 21 0.23 -39.10 -11.53
C ILE A 21 0.86 -38.35 -10.35
N GLU A 22 2.01 -38.83 -9.89
CA GLU A 22 2.88 -38.09 -8.98
C GLU A 22 3.50 -36.91 -9.73
N ILE A 23 3.31 -35.69 -9.22
CA ILE A 23 4.15 -34.55 -9.56
C ILE A 23 5.14 -34.42 -8.42
N ILE A 24 6.44 -34.48 -8.75
CA ILE A 24 7.54 -34.43 -7.80
C ILE A 24 7.94 -32.97 -7.60
N ASP A 25 8.09 -32.56 -6.34
CA ASP A 25 8.73 -31.29 -5.97
C ASP A 25 10.25 -31.41 -6.18
N ASP A 26 10.82 -30.59 -7.07
CA ASP A 26 12.27 -30.45 -7.28
C ASP A 26 12.69 -28.98 -7.03
N GLU A 27 12.94 -28.63 -5.76
CA GLU A 27 13.75 -27.45 -5.40
C GLU A 27 15.22 -27.84 -5.13
N GLU A 28 16.12 -26.87 -5.29
CA GLU A 28 17.57 -26.93 -5.04
C GLU A 28 18.39 -28.05 -5.76
N LEU A 29 19.22 -27.62 -6.73
CA LEU A 29 20.68 -27.61 -6.54
C LEU A 29 21.45 -27.05 -7.75
N LEU A 30 22.21 -25.96 -7.54
CA LEU A 30 23.52 -25.75 -8.20
C LEU A 30 24.28 -24.60 -7.53
N SER A 31 25.24 -24.94 -6.67
CA SER A 31 26.08 -23.98 -5.92
C SER A 31 27.56 -24.30 -6.05
N GLY A 32 28.36 -23.35 -6.56
CA GLY A 32 29.82 -23.43 -6.65
C GLY A 32 30.37 -24.33 -7.77
N SER A 33 31.64 -24.21 -8.16
CA SER A 33 32.67 -23.24 -7.74
C SER A 33 33.78 -23.12 -8.81
N LEU A 34 34.63 -22.08 -8.66
CA LEU A 34 36.03 -21.87 -9.09
C LEU A 34 36.22 -20.32 -9.18
N ASN A 35 37.06 -19.65 -8.37
CA ASN A 35 38.53 -19.70 -8.23
C ASN A 35 39.27 -19.19 -9.48
N ASP A 36 40.32 -18.36 -9.40
CA ASP A 36 40.93 -17.58 -8.29
C ASP A 36 41.98 -16.59 -8.91
N GLU A 37 42.71 -15.87 -8.06
CA GLU A 37 43.97 -15.12 -8.31
C GLU A 37 43.87 -13.76 -9.02
N GLY A 38 44.59 -12.76 -8.47
CA GLY A 38 44.62 -11.39 -9.00
C GLY A 38 45.14 -10.30 -8.04
N VAL A 39 45.91 -10.63 -7.00
CA VAL A 39 46.58 -9.65 -6.13
C VAL A 39 47.92 -9.25 -6.75
N ASP A 40 48.22 -7.95 -6.76
CA ASP A 40 49.59 -7.45 -6.71
C ASP A 40 49.62 -6.22 -5.77
N ASP A 41 50.73 -6.05 -5.04
CA ASP A 41 50.83 -5.20 -3.86
C ASP A 41 52.27 -4.65 -3.73
N SER A 42 52.42 -3.34 -3.51
CA SER A 42 53.67 -2.56 -3.39
C SER A 42 53.35 -1.05 -3.58
N ASP A 43 54.03 -0.04 -3.03
CA ASP A 43 55.13 0.11 -2.05
C ASP A 43 55.30 1.65 -1.84
N VAL A 44 55.88 2.27 -0.79
CA VAL A 44 56.54 1.85 0.47
C VAL A 44 56.71 3.08 1.42
N GLU A 45 56.82 2.88 2.75
CA GLU A 45 57.42 3.77 3.82
C GLU A 45 56.91 5.25 3.93
N GLU A 46 57.19 6.10 4.94
CA GLU A 46 57.94 6.10 6.23
C GLU A 46 57.15 7.02 7.23
N GLU A 47 57.66 7.40 8.42
CA GLU A 47 57.21 6.87 9.73
C GLU A 47 57.02 8.05 10.77
N TYR A 48 56.63 7.75 12.03
CA TYR A 48 56.71 8.57 13.30
C TYR A 48 55.53 9.47 13.78
N GLU A 49 55.28 9.35 15.11
CA GLU A 49 54.95 10.34 16.19
C GLU A 49 53.92 11.50 15.97
N GLU A 50 53.30 12.14 16.98
CA GLU A 50 52.76 11.80 18.33
C GLU A 50 51.94 13.04 18.83
N SER A 51 50.89 12.85 19.67
CA SER A 51 50.24 13.86 20.56
C SER A 51 49.51 15.14 20.02
N GLU A 52 48.25 15.28 20.45
CA GLU A 52 47.53 16.46 21.02
C GLU A 52 47.24 17.78 20.21
N VAL A 53 45.94 18.14 20.15
CA VAL A 53 45.28 19.45 20.53
C VAL A 53 45.84 20.79 19.95
N GLU A 54 45.12 21.76 19.34
CA GLU A 54 43.72 22.28 19.33
C GLU A 54 43.18 22.52 17.88
N PRO A 55 41.92 23.00 17.69
CA PRO A 55 41.44 23.64 16.46
C PRO A 55 40.97 25.12 16.63
N ASP A 56 41.80 26.07 16.19
CA ASP A 56 41.43 27.43 15.73
C ASP A 56 41.51 27.43 14.18
N ASP A 57 40.85 28.26 13.35
CA ASP A 57 39.92 29.40 13.52
C ASP A 57 38.99 29.50 12.26
N ASP A 58 38.53 30.71 11.90
CA ASP A 58 37.92 31.18 10.64
C ASP A 58 36.39 31.01 10.47
N GLN A 59 35.61 32.02 10.89
CA GLN A 59 35.28 33.12 9.94
C GLN A 59 34.54 34.34 10.54
N ALA A 60 35.01 35.51 10.09
CA ALA A 60 34.37 36.82 10.20
C ALA A 60 33.14 36.96 9.25
N ASP A 61 32.33 38.03 9.23
CA ASP A 61 32.48 39.39 9.76
C ASP A 61 31.12 40.13 9.81
N ALA A 62 31.02 41.22 10.58
CA ALA A 62 30.08 42.37 10.45
C ALA A 62 28.54 42.14 10.59
N ASP A 63 27.72 43.05 11.16
CA ASP A 63 28.01 44.34 11.81
C ASP A 63 26.83 44.87 12.67
N GLN A 64 27.14 45.86 13.54
CA GLN A 64 26.28 46.88 14.17
C GLN A 64 25.31 46.54 15.33
N ASP A 65 25.76 46.92 16.53
CA ASP A 65 25.19 47.93 17.45
C ASP A 65 23.70 47.83 17.83
N ASP A 66 23.29 47.77 19.11
CA ASP A 66 23.67 48.70 20.18
C ASP A 66 23.25 48.11 21.55
N ASP A 67 24.15 47.98 22.54
CA ASP A 67 23.74 47.93 23.97
C ASP A 67 24.87 48.38 24.91
N LEU A 68 24.51 48.93 26.08
CA LEU A 68 25.42 49.68 26.95
C LEU A 68 25.80 48.89 28.22
N ASP A 69 27.08 48.49 28.31
CA ASP A 69 27.67 47.97 29.54
C ASP A 69 27.92 49.09 30.58
N TYR A 70 28.04 48.73 31.86
CA TYR A 70 28.31 49.67 32.95
C TYR A 70 29.29 49.08 33.97
N ASP A 71 30.48 49.69 34.05
CA ASP A 71 31.72 49.07 34.54
C ASP A 71 31.65 48.39 35.92
N GLU A 72 32.31 47.23 36.00
CA GLU A 72 32.76 46.63 37.25
C GLU A 72 33.90 47.46 37.88
N ILE A 73 33.75 47.86 39.15
CA ILE A 73 34.80 48.56 39.92
C ILE A 73 34.80 48.04 41.36
N ASP A 74 35.84 47.30 41.72
CA ASP A 74 36.67 47.56 42.92
C ASP A 74 37.89 46.62 42.90
N ASP A 75 39.10 47.18 42.81
CA ASP A 75 40.33 46.63 43.42
C ASP A 75 41.48 47.66 43.31
N LEU A 76 41.65 48.48 44.36
CA LEU A 76 42.76 49.43 44.52
C LEU A 76 42.96 49.76 46.01
N ASP A 77 44.05 49.28 46.59
CA ASP A 77 44.57 49.68 47.90
C ASP A 77 46.11 49.77 47.82
N ASP A 78 46.72 50.54 48.73
CA ASP A 78 48.12 51.03 48.72
C ASP A 78 48.48 51.91 47.47
N ASP A 79 49.14 53.06 47.58
CA ASP A 79 50.30 53.35 48.43
C ASP A 79 50.34 54.81 48.96
N LEU A 80 51.36 55.14 49.76
CA LEU A 80 51.57 56.40 50.49
C LEU A 80 52.13 57.56 49.61
N PRO A 81 51.75 58.82 49.92
CA PRO A 81 52.51 60.01 49.50
C PRO A 81 53.14 60.75 50.69
N ASP A 82 54.46 60.91 50.68
CA ASP A 82 55.21 61.81 51.57
C ASP A 82 55.33 63.24 51.00
N GLU A 83 55.74 64.14 51.87
CA GLU A 83 55.82 65.62 51.83
C GLU A 83 56.28 66.30 50.51
N GLU A 84 55.60 67.39 50.14
CA GLU A 84 56.29 68.61 49.66
C GLU A 84 55.53 69.88 50.13
N ASP A 85 56.22 71.02 50.14
CA ASP A 85 56.06 72.02 51.20
C ASP A 85 55.15 73.24 50.89
N ASP A 86 54.61 73.79 51.98
CA ASP A 86 54.27 75.21 52.20
C ASP A 86 53.42 76.00 51.18
N LYS A 87 52.13 76.22 51.54
CA LYS A 87 51.58 77.59 51.64
C LYS A 87 50.26 77.69 52.44
N ILE A 88 50.28 78.60 53.41
CA ILE A 88 49.14 79.01 54.25
C ILE A 88 48.16 79.89 53.45
N ILE A 89 46.84 79.64 53.56
CA ILE A 89 45.76 80.66 53.60
C ILE A 89 44.38 80.00 53.91
N GLU A 90 43.56 80.68 54.73
CA GLU A 90 42.09 80.49 54.93
C GLU A 90 41.54 79.07 55.18
N GLY A 91 41.96 78.48 56.32
CA GLY A 91 41.58 77.13 56.75
C GLY A 91 40.18 76.89 57.35
N ASP A 92 39.12 77.63 56.97
CA ASP A 92 37.75 77.40 57.50
C ASP A 92 36.77 76.80 56.49
N GLU A 93 36.61 77.37 55.28
CA GLU A 93 35.61 76.85 54.31
C GLU A 93 35.94 75.44 53.77
N LEU A 94 37.21 75.15 53.52
CA LEU A 94 37.64 73.85 52.98
C LEU A 94 37.45 72.70 53.97
N ILE A 95 37.56 72.98 55.28
CA ILE A 95 37.30 72.00 56.35
C ILE A 95 35.80 71.70 56.44
N GLU A 96 34.94 72.70 56.31
CA GLU A 96 33.49 72.54 56.35
C GLU A 96 32.99 71.73 55.13
N LYS A 97 33.52 72.01 53.94
CA LYS A 97 33.27 71.27 52.69
C LYS A 97 33.74 69.81 52.79
N HIS A 98 34.93 69.55 53.34
CA HIS A 98 35.43 68.19 53.57
C HIS A 98 34.68 67.43 54.67
N ARG A 99 34.30 68.07 55.78
CA ARG A 99 33.44 67.45 56.81
C ARG A 99 32.07 67.08 56.24
N LYS A 100 31.48 67.93 55.39
CA LYS A 100 30.26 67.60 54.63
C LYS A 100 30.48 66.41 53.68
N LYS A 101 31.58 66.36 52.91
CA LYS A 101 31.90 65.24 52.00
C LYS A 101 32.15 63.91 52.75
N LYS A 102 32.94 63.92 53.84
CA LYS A 102 33.27 62.73 54.66
C LYS A 102 32.06 62.26 55.50
N ARG A 103 31.17 63.16 55.93
CA ARG A 103 29.86 62.82 56.54
C ARG A 103 28.90 62.24 55.50
N ARG A 104 28.86 62.77 54.27
CA ARG A 104 28.03 62.24 53.18
C ARG A 104 28.48 60.84 52.74
N ARG A 105 29.78 60.58 52.57
CA ARG A 105 30.32 59.22 52.34
C ARG A 105 29.92 58.27 53.48
N ARG A 106 30.03 58.68 54.74
CA ARG A 106 29.64 57.84 55.89
C ARG A 106 28.13 57.56 55.95
N ILE A 107 27.28 58.52 55.56
CA ILE A 107 25.82 58.31 55.44
C ILE A 107 25.51 57.36 54.28
N ILE A 108 26.13 57.55 53.11
CA ILE A 108 25.94 56.66 51.95
C ILE A 108 26.35 55.22 52.31
N LEU A 109 27.50 55.03 52.95
CA LEU A 109 27.97 53.70 53.35
C LEU A 109 27.08 53.05 54.42
N ILE A 110 26.52 53.82 55.37
CA ILE A 110 25.49 53.32 56.30
C ILE A 110 24.21 52.94 55.54
N VAL A 111 23.75 53.75 54.58
CA VAL A 111 22.57 53.43 53.76
C VAL A 111 22.82 52.19 52.90
N PHE A 112 24.01 52.04 52.33
CA PHE A 112 24.40 50.86 51.54
C PHE A 112 24.44 49.59 52.39
N LEU A 113 25.03 49.64 53.58
CA LEU A 113 24.99 48.53 54.55
C LEU A 113 23.56 48.20 55.00
N VAL A 114 22.68 49.21 55.17
CA VAL A 114 21.25 49.00 55.46
C VAL A 114 20.52 48.37 54.26
N LEU A 115 20.86 48.75 53.02
CA LEU A 115 20.29 48.14 51.82
C LEU A 115 20.76 46.69 51.63
N ILE A 116 22.05 46.39 51.88
CA ILE A 116 22.57 45.01 51.88
C ILE A 116 21.90 44.18 52.98
N ALA A 117 21.76 44.72 54.20
CA ALA A 117 21.08 44.02 55.29
C ALA A 117 19.59 43.78 54.99
N LEU A 118 18.90 44.75 54.37
CA LEU A 118 17.52 44.61 53.91
C LEU A 118 17.41 43.57 52.79
N TYR A 119 18.31 43.61 51.80
CA TYR A 119 18.37 42.64 50.71
C TYR A 119 18.63 41.22 51.21
N GLY A 120 19.57 41.05 52.14
CA GLY A 120 19.83 39.77 52.80
C GLY A 120 18.63 39.27 53.61
N ALA A 121 17.92 40.15 54.32
CA ALA A 121 16.70 39.78 55.04
C ALA A 121 15.56 39.35 54.09
N VAL A 122 15.38 40.02 52.96
CA VAL A 122 14.39 39.65 51.93
C VAL A 122 14.80 38.35 51.22
N SER A 123 16.09 38.16 50.91
CA SER A 123 16.62 36.90 50.37
C SER A 123 16.35 35.73 51.33
N VAL A 124 16.65 35.89 52.63
CA VAL A 124 16.36 34.85 53.65
C VAL A 124 14.85 34.56 53.78
N TYR A 125 13.97 35.53 53.56
CA TYR A 125 12.52 35.29 53.50
C TYR A 125 12.15 34.34 52.34
N PHE A 126 12.76 34.50 51.17
CA PHE A 126 12.55 33.61 50.02
C PHE A 126 13.21 32.24 50.12
N SER A 127 14.04 31.98 51.14
CA SER A 127 14.42 30.60 51.51
C SER A 127 13.23 29.77 52.06
N PHE A 128 12.11 30.42 52.37
CA PHE A 128 10.91 29.80 52.97
C PHE A 128 9.59 30.11 52.23
N HIS A 129 9.64 30.95 51.19
CA HIS A 129 8.47 31.40 50.42
C HIS A 129 8.78 31.40 48.92
N PHE A 130 7.75 31.22 48.09
CA PHE A 130 7.88 31.40 46.64
C PHE A 130 8.09 32.86 46.25
N PHE A 131 8.86 33.08 45.18
CA PHE A 131 9.07 34.39 44.57
C PHE A 131 7.76 35.09 44.15
N PRO A 132 7.80 36.42 43.90
CA PRO A 132 6.73 37.11 43.17
C PRO A 132 6.51 36.48 41.78
N ASN A 133 5.27 36.57 41.29
CA ASN A 133 4.82 35.99 40.02
C ASN A 133 5.07 34.48 39.85
N THR A 134 5.22 33.72 40.94
CA THR A 134 5.27 32.26 40.89
C THR A 134 3.89 31.64 40.78
N LYS A 135 3.78 30.67 39.85
CA LYS A 135 2.69 29.70 39.74
C LYS A 135 3.23 28.28 39.91
N VAL A 136 2.48 27.45 40.63
CA VAL A 136 2.70 25.99 40.65
C VAL A 136 1.46 25.35 40.03
N ASN A 137 1.66 24.54 38.98
CA ASN A 137 0.60 23.85 38.24
C ASN A 137 -0.55 24.79 37.81
N GLY A 138 -0.18 25.98 37.31
CA GLY A 138 -1.10 27.03 36.86
C GLY A 138 -1.67 27.96 37.95
N VAL A 139 -1.71 27.50 39.21
CA VAL A 139 -2.24 28.24 40.38
C VAL A 139 -1.17 29.16 40.97
N GLY A 140 -1.56 30.40 41.33
CA GLY A 140 -0.63 31.44 41.77
C GLY A 140 -0.29 31.38 43.27
N PHE A 141 0.99 31.19 43.60
CA PHE A 141 1.49 31.05 44.97
C PHE A 141 2.56 32.10 45.32
N SER A 142 2.48 33.29 44.71
CA SER A 142 3.42 34.37 44.95
C SER A 142 3.50 34.73 46.45
N LEU A 143 4.72 34.86 46.97
CA LEU A 143 5.01 35.13 48.39
C LEU A 143 4.47 34.07 49.39
N SER A 144 4.03 32.90 48.92
CA SER A 144 3.42 31.87 49.78
C SER A 144 4.48 30.92 50.36
N SER A 145 4.35 30.56 51.63
CA SER A 145 5.14 29.50 52.28
C SER A 145 4.62 28.10 51.91
N ALA A 146 5.42 27.05 52.16
CA ALA A 146 4.98 25.67 51.94
C ALA A 146 3.68 25.33 52.71
N GLU A 147 3.57 25.78 53.97
CA GLU A 147 2.37 25.60 54.81
C GLU A 147 1.13 26.30 54.19
N GLN A 148 1.29 27.47 53.59
CA GLN A 148 0.19 28.18 52.92
C GLN A 148 -0.27 27.47 51.65
N VAL A 149 0.66 26.92 50.86
CA VAL A 149 0.34 26.11 49.68
C VAL A 149 -0.32 24.80 50.09
N GLN A 150 0.24 24.06 51.06
CA GLN A 150 -0.33 22.83 51.62
C GLN A 150 -1.76 23.08 52.17
N ALA A 151 -1.99 24.20 52.85
CA ALA A 151 -3.32 24.57 53.35
C ALA A 151 -4.32 24.90 52.22
N HIS A 152 -3.89 25.57 51.16
CA HIS A 152 -4.74 25.85 50.00
C HIS A 152 -5.07 24.58 49.22
N MET A 153 -4.07 23.76 48.86
CA MET A 153 -4.31 22.49 48.16
C MET A 153 -5.24 21.56 48.95
N LYS A 154 -5.16 21.55 50.28
CA LYS A 154 -6.06 20.80 51.17
C LYS A 154 -7.51 21.33 51.21
N GLU A 155 -7.76 22.55 50.75
CA GLU A 155 -9.11 23.07 50.54
C GLU A 155 -9.58 22.75 49.11
N GLU A 156 -8.77 23.07 48.09
CA GLU A 156 -9.10 22.84 46.67
C GLU A 156 -9.34 21.36 46.34
N VAL A 157 -8.62 20.43 46.98
CA VAL A 157 -8.74 18.97 46.72
C VAL A 157 -10.17 18.45 46.93
N LYS A 158 -10.97 19.11 47.79
CA LYS A 158 -12.37 18.76 48.07
C LYS A 158 -13.31 19.02 46.89
N GLY A 159 -12.91 19.91 45.98
CA GLY A 159 -13.65 20.28 44.77
C GLY A 159 -12.84 20.02 43.50
N TYR A 160 -11.77 19.22 43.59
CA TYR A 160 -10.91 18.91 42.45
C TYR A 160 -11.71 18.24 41.32
N THR A 161 -11.42 18.63 40.09
CA THR A 161 -11.96 18.02 38.87
C THR A 161 -10.89 18.16 37.79
N LEU A 162 -10.53 17.05 37.14
CA LEU A 162 -9.79 17.09 35.89
C LEU A 162 -10.78 17.19 34.74
N ARG A 163 -10.74 18.28 33.99
CA ARG A 163 -11.45 18.41 32.73
C ARG A 163 -10.56 17.95 31.57
N MET A 164 -11.06 17.04 30.75
CA MET A 164 -10.38 16.59 29.54
C MET A 164 -11.00 17.33 28.35
N LYS A 165 -10.21 17.59 27.31
CA LYS A 165 -10.70 18.10 26.01
C LYS A 165 -10.45 17.07 24.93
N GLU A 166 -11.53 16.66 24.27
CA GLU A 166 -11.47 15.75 23.14
C GLU A 166 -11.16 16.47 21.81
N SER A 167 -10.70 15.70 20.82
CA SER A 167 -10.29 16.19 19.50
C SER A 167 -11.45 16.72 18.64
N ASP A 168 -12.69 16.29 18.90
CA ASP A 168 -13.91 16.75 18.23
C ASP A 168 -14.52 18.03 18.86
N GLY A 169 -14.03 18.44 20.02
CA GLY A 169 -14.56 19.55 20.82
C GLY A 169 -15.44 19.14 22.01
N GLY A 170 -15.63 17.84 22.25
CA GLY A 170 -16.17 17.29 23.50
C GLY A 170 -15.30 17.63 24.71
N THR A 171 -15.88 17.58 25.92
CA THR A 171 -15.11 17.66 27.18
C THR A 171 -15.75 16.83 28.29
N GLU A 172 -15.14 15.70 28.62
CA GLU A 172 -15.41 14.90 29.82
C GLU A 172 -14.70 15.42 31.09
N THR A 173 -15.09 14.89 32.26
CA THR A 173 -14.55 15.30 33.56
C THR A 173 -14.43 14.13 34.54
N ILE A 174 -13.27 14.02 35.20
CA ILE A 174 -13.06 13.13 36.35
C ILE A 174 -13.13 13.97 37.63
N SER A 175 -14.13 13.72 38.49
CA SER A 175 -14.25 14.40 39.78
C SER A 175 -13.33 13.75 40.82
N GLY A 176 -12.68 14.56 41.65
CA GLY A 176 -11.82 14.07 42.73
C GLY A 176 -12.55 13.16 43.73
N SER A 177 -13.85 13.38 43.94
CA SER A 177 -14.71 12.54 44.78
C SER A 177 -14.83 11.10 44.30
N ASP A 178 -14.67 10.87 43.00
CA ASP A 178 -15.03 9.60 42.36
C ASP A 178 -13.86 8.61 42.44
N ILE A 179 -12.65 9.15 42.68
CA ILE A 179 -11.39 8.44 42.85
C ILE A 179 -10.82 8.53 44.29
N ASP A 180 -11.63 8.99 45.26
CA ASP A 180 -11.22 9.27 46.65
C ASP A 180 -9.91 10.10 46.77
N ILE A 181 -9.82 11.23 46.05
CA ILE A 181 -8.60 12.05 46.08
C ILE A 181 -8.40 12.73 47.44
N GLU A 182 -7.20 12.58 48.02
CA GLU A 182 -6.77 13.22 49.26
C GLU A 182 -5.46 14.00 49.07
N TYR A 183 -5.37 15.17 49.68
CA TYR A 183 -4.11 15.92 49.77
C TYR A 183 -3.27 15.42 50.95
N VAL A 184 -2.09 14.87 50.66
CA VAL A 184 -1.15 14.35 51.66
C VAL A 184 0.10 15.21 51.67
N ALA A 185 0.15 16.15 52.61
CA ALA A 185 1.32 17.01 52.82
C ALA A 185 2.61 16.19 52.98
N ASP A 186 3.51 16.34 52.01
CA ASP A 186 4.86 15.82 51.97
C ASP A 186 5.86 16.98 51.84
N ASP A 187 7.14 16.70 51.57
CA ASP A 187 8.17 17.72 51.39
C ASP A 187 8.33 18.21 49.94
N SER A 188 7.37 17.95 49.05
CA SER A 188 7.41 18.36 47.64
C SER A 188 7.47 19.89 47.50
N VAL A 189 6.60 20.61 48.21
CA VAL A 189 6.53 22.08 48.14
C VAL A 189 7.78 22.72 48.75
N GLU A 190 8.28 22.18 49.87
CA GLU A 190 9.54 22.60 50.48
C GLU A 190 10.74 22.34 49.56
N LYS A 191 10.75 21.25 48.78
CA LYS A 191 11.75 21.00 47.74
C LYS A 191 11.65 22.02 46.61
N LEU A 192 10.46 22.42 46.18
CA LEU A 192 10.27 23.47 45.17
C LEU A 192 10.78 24.84 45.67
N ILE A 193 10.44 25.23 46.90
CA ILE A 193 10.94 26.49 47.49
C ILE A 193 12.46 26.47 47.63
N LYS A 194 13.06 25.36 48.08
CA LYS A 194 14.53 25.19 48.22
C LYS A 194 15.29 25.13 46.89
N LYS A 195 14.62 24.87 45.75
CA LYS A 195 15.24 24.94 44.42
C LYS A 195 15.42 26.39 43.92
N GLN A 196 14.68 27.35 44.48
CA GLN A 196 14.89 28.77 44.18
C GLN A 196 16.23 29.21 44.79
N ASN A 197 17.12 29.83 44.01
CA ASN A 197 18.29 30.53 44.56
C ASN A 197 17.80 31.83 45.23
N PRO A 198 17.79 31.99 46.57
CA PRO A 198 17.08 33.10 47.21
C PRO A 198 17.69 34.48 46.91
N LEU A 199 18.92 34.54 46.37
CA LEU A 199 19.54 35.77 45.86
C LEU A 199 18.93 36.27 44.54
N LEU A 200 18.16 35.45 43.80
CA LEU A 200 17.58 35.84 42.52
C LEU A 200 16.14 36.39 42.63
N TRP A 201 15.64 36.67 43.84
CA TRP A 201 14.24 37.03 44.10
C TRP A 201 13.72 38.25 43.32
N ILE A 202 14.60 39.21 42.99
CA ILE A 202 14.24 40.38 42.16
C ILE A 202 13.76 39.95 40.77
N THR A 203 14.29 38.87 40.20
CA THR A 203 13.89 38.39 38.87
C THR A 203 12.39 38.02 38.83
N GLY A 204 11.84 37.49 39.93
CA GLY A 204 10.41 37.17 40.05
C GLY A 204 9.49 38.39 39.94
N LEU A 205 9.97 39.61 40.24
CA LEU A 205 9.17 40.83 40.06
C LEU A 205 8.89 41.15 38.57
N TRP A 206 9.74 40.69 37.64
CA TRP A 206 9.68 41.02 36.21
C TRP A 206 9.43 39.79 35.32
N LYS A 207 9.80 38.58 35.78
CA LYS A 207 9.64 37.30 35.07
C LYS A 207 8.71 36.37 35.85
N GLN A 208 7.63 35.92 35.21
CA GLN A 208 6.73 34.89 35.73
C GLN A 208 7.47 33.56 35.90
N GLN A 209 7.31 32.90 37.04
CA GLN A 209 7.89 31.59 37.31
C GLN A 209 6.79 30.54 37.20
N ASN A 210 6.78 29.74 36.14
CA ASN A 210 5.88 28.59 36.03
C ASN A 210 6.62 27.34 36.50
N ILE A 211 6.05 26.64 37.47
CA ILE A 211 6.60 25.40 38.04
C ILE A 211 5.56 24.30 37.83
N GLU A 212 5.96 23.21 37.18
CA GLU A 212 5.16 22.00 37.03
C GLU A 212 5.78 20.87 37.86
N SER A 213 5.00 20.26 38.76
CA SER A 213 5.45 19.18 39.64
C SER A 213 4.29 18.46 40.32
N SER A 214 4.53 17.22 40.74
CA SER A 214 3.66 16.55 41.72
C SER A 214 3.67 17.30 43.05
N VAL A 215 2.49 17.42 43.67
CA VAL A 215 2.27 18.22 44.90
C VAL A 215 1.74 17.39 46.08
N GLY A 216 1.89 16.06 46.05
CA GLY A 216 1.57 15.20 47.19
C GLY A 216 0.11 14.72 47.28
N VAL A 217 -0.58 14.53 46.15
CA VAL A 217 -1.91 13.89 46.16
C VAL A 217 -1.82 12.36 46.28
N LYS A 218 -2.90 11.76 46.81
CA LYS A 218 -3.22 10.34 46.68
C LYS A 218 -4.66 10.18 46.21
N TYR A 219 -4.97 9.04 45.62
CA TYR A 219 -6.28 8.62 45.17
C TYR A 219 -6.30 7.08 45.14
N ASP A 220 -7.49 6.50 45.08
CA ASP A 220 -7.68 5.09 44.80
C ASP A 220 -7.44 4.83 43.30
N LYS A 221 -6.51 3.92 43.00
CA LYS A 221 -6.11 3.59 41.62
C LYS A 221 -7.09 2.65 40.93
N ASP A 222 -7.77 1.80 41.69
CA ASP A 222 -8.74 0.86 41.15
C ASP A 222 -9.99 1.65 40.76
N LYS A 223 -10.40 2.63 41.57
CA LYS A 223 -11.42 3.63 41.21
C LYS A 223 -11.03 4.51 40.02
N LEU A 224 -9.79 4.98 39.94
CA LEU A 224 -9.36 5.76 38.77
C LEU A 224 -9.45 4.94 37.48
N THR A 225 -9.09 3.65 37.54
CA THR A 225 -9.28 2.71 36.41
C THR A 225 -10.76 2.54 36.08
N GLU A 226 -11.61 2.28 37.09
CA GLU A 226 -13.07 2.14 36.89
C GLU A 226 -13.69 3.40 36.28
N VAL A 227 -13.30 4.61 36.72
CA VAL A 227 -13.78 5.86 36.13
C VAL A 227 -13.29 6.01 34.68
N ILE A 228 -12.01 5.75 34.39
CA ILE A 228 -11.46 5.83 33.02
C ILE A 228 -12.17 4.84 32.08
N GLU A 229 -12.40 3.61 32.50
CA GLU A 229 -13.08 2.57 31.70
C GLU A 229 -14.55 2.90 31.38
N ASN A 230 -15.19 3.79 32.16
CA ASN A 230 -16.57 4.22 31.98
C ASN A 230 -16.72 5.63 31.36
N LEU A 231 -15.64 6.23 30.84
CA LEU A 231 -15.70 7.48 30.09
C LEU A 231 -16.37 7.28 28.71
N ASP A 232 -17.17 8.24 28.27
CA ASP A 232 -17.85 8.20 26.97
C ASP A 232 -16.83 8.07 25.81
N CYS A 233 -15.66 8.74 25.90
CA CYS A 233 -14.60 8.63 24.91
C CYS A 233 -13.90 7.26 24.87
N MET A 234 -14.07 6.40 25.88
CA MET A 234 -13.53 5.04 25.93
C MET A 234 -14.46 3.96 25.35
N ALA A 235 -15.73 4.31 25.09
CA ALA A 235 -16.70 3.41 24.46
C ALA A 235 -16.35 3.16 22.97
N GLU A 236 -16.41 1.90 22.52
CA GLU A 236 -16.00 1.51 21.16
C GLU A 236 -16.88 2.17 20.09
N GLU A 237 -18.17 2.41 20.37
CA GLU A 237 -19.09 3.11 19.47
C GLU A 237 -18.76 4.59 19.24
N ASN A 238 -17.99 5.22 20.14
CA ASN A 238 -17.57 6.62 20.04
C ASN A 238 -16.17 6.79 19.43
N GLN A 239 -15.42 5.70 19.23
CA GLN A 239 -14.07 5.73 18.68
C GLN A 239 -14.04 5.48 17.16
N THR A 240 -13.59 6.50 16.43
CA THR A 240 -13.37 6.46 14.98
C THR A 240 -11.88 6.35 14.68
N PRO A 241 -11.42 5.36 13.89
CA PRO A 241 -10.01 5.29 13.48
C PRO A 241 -9.61 6.48 12.60
N SER A 242 -8.39 6.99 12.79
CA SER A 242 -7.81 7.98 11.86
C SER A 242 -7.61 7.38 10.47
N VAL A 243 -7.87 8.19 9.44
CA VAL A 243 -7.69 7.82 8.03
C VAL A 243 -6.47 8.55 7.47
N SER A 244 -5.48 7.79 7.01
CA SER A 244 -4.28 8.35 6.36
C SER A 244 -4.61 9.14 5.10
N ALA A 245 -3.81 10.17 4.83
CA ALA A 245 -3.81 10.84 3.53
C ALA A 245 -3.47 9.84 2.42
N LYS A 246 -4.02 10.07 1.22
CA LYS A 246 -3.82 9.20 0.06
C LYS A 246 -4.15 9.92 -1.25
N PRO A 247 -3.72 9.40 -2.41
CA PRO A 247 -4.20 9.88 -3.71
C PRO A 247 -5.70 9.57 -3.90
N GLU A 248 -6.46 10.55 -4.40
CA GLU A 248 -7.88 10.41 -4.78
C GLU A 248 -8.10 10.97 -6.19
N PHE A 249 -8.91 10.28 -7.02
CA PHE A 249 -9.11 10.66 -8.42
C PHE A 249 -10.18 11.76 -8.57
N THR A 250 -9.78 12.92 -9.09
CA THR A 250 -10.65 14.10 -9.22
C THR A 250 -11.46 14.14 -10.52
N GLY A 251 -11.35 13.11 -11.36
CA GLY A 251 -11.99 13.02 -12.68
C GLY A 251 -11.03 13.30 -13.85
N GLU A 252 -9.93 14.01 -13.61
CA GLU A 252 -8.86 14.25 -14.59
C GLU A 252 -7.53 13.57 -14.21
N LYS A 253 -7.22 13.54 -12.91
CA LYS A 253 -5.94 13.07 -12.34
C LYS A 253 -6.13 12.67 -10.87
N PHE A 254 -5.10 12.09 -10.26
CA PHE A 254 -5.03 11.97 -8.80
C PHE A 254 -4.53 13.26 -8.16
N GLU A 255 -5.13 13.63 -7.03
CA GLU A 255 -4.63 14.67 -6.10
C GLU A 255 -4.55 14.09 -4.69
N VAL A 256 -3.74 14.69 -3.81
CA VAL A 256 -3.60 14.20 -2.42
C VAL A 256 -4.80 14.63 -1.59
N ALA A 257 -5.65 13.68 -1.23
CA ALA A 257 -6.66 13.85 -0.19
C ALA A 257 -5.96 13.84 1.17
N ALA A 258 -6.19 14.87 1.97
CA ALA A 258 -5.58 15.01 3.29
C ALA A 258 -6.13 14.00 4.30
N GLU A 259 -5.31 13.72 5.31
CA GLU A 259 -5.62 12.84 6.43
C GLU A 259 -6.80 13.35 7.26
N GLN A 260 -7.52 12.41 7.89
CA GLN A 260 -8.61 12.70 8.81
C GLN A 260 -8.27 12.09 10.16
N ILE A 261 -8.03 12.95 11.15
CA ILE A 261 -7.74 12.53 12.52
C ILE A 261 -9.05 12.07 13.16
N GLY A 262 -9.05 10.83 13.66
CA GLY A 262 -10.20 10.21 14.31
C GLY A 262 -10.22 10.41 15.83
N THR A 263 -11.22 9.82 16.47
CA THR A 263 -11.42 9.81 17.93
C THR A 263 -10.85 8.57 18.64
N ALA A 264 -10.22 7.63 17.92
CA ALA A 264 -9.62 6.43 18.51
C ALA A 264 -8.45 6.77 19.46
N ILE A 265 -8.50 6.25 20.68
CA ILE A 265 -7.59 6.63 21.78
C ILE A 265 -6.47 5.60 21.97
N ASP A 266 -5.24 6.11 22.13
CA ASP A 266 -4.11 5.35 22.67
C ASP A 266 -4.32 5.20 24.18
N LYS A 267 -4.83 4.03 24.60
CA LYS A 267 -5.29 3.79 25.98
C LYS A 267 -4.17 3.90 27.01
N ASP A 268 -2.95 3.51 26.64
CA ASP A 268 -1.79 3.57 27.54
C ASP A 268 -1.33 5.03 27.73
N LYS A 269 -1.19 5.81 26.65
CA LYS A 269 -0.89 7.25 26.75
C LYS A 269 -1.98 8.04 27.45
N PHE A 270 -3.24 7.71 27.22
CA PHE A 270 -4.37 8.36 27.89
C PHE A 270 -4.30 8.12 29.41
N ALA A 271 -4.11 6.87 29.83
CA ALA A 271 -3.98 6.51 31.23
C ALA A 271 -2.74 7.17 31.88
N GLU A 272 -1.60 7.24 31.18
CA GLU A 272 -0.43 8.00 31.63
C GLU A 272 -0.74 9.49 31.77
N THR A 273 -1.37 10.10 30.77
CA THR A 273 -1.69 11.54 30.73
C THR A 273 -2.66 11.94 31.82
N VAL A 274 -3.75 11.19 32.02
CA VAL A 274 -4.70 11.42 33.13
C VAL A 274 -4.00 11.23 34.48
N THR A 275 -3.18 10.18 34.64
CA THR A 275 -2.40 9.95 35.86
C THR A 275 -1.41 11.09 36.14
N LYS A 276 -0.70 11.58 35.12
CA LYS A 276 0.22 12.72 35.15
C LYS A 276 -0.52 14.01 35.56
N ALA A 277 -1.67 14.28 34.95
CA ALA A 277 -2.49 15.45 35.25
C ALA A 277 -3.02 15.45 36.69
N ILE A 278 -3.55 14.31 37.17
CA ILE A 278 -4.02 14.17 38.57
C ILE A 278 -2.86 14.30 39.55
N ASN A 279 -1.73 13.62 39.32
CA ASN A 279 -0.53 13.73 40.16
C ASN A 279 0.01 15.18 40.22
N GLY A 280 -0.04 15.88 39.09
CA GLY A 280 0.28 17.31 38.96
C GLY A 280 -0.84 18.25 39.42
N PHE A 281 -1.96 17.74 39.94
CA PHE A 281 -3.12 18.54 40.36
C PHE A 281 -3.60 19.56 39.30
N GLN A 282 -3.46 19.20 38.02
CA GLN A 282 -3.91 20.00 36.89
C GLN A 282 -5.44 19.93 36.80
N SER A 283 -6.11 21.05 36.54
CA SER A 283 -7.59 21.12 36.42
C SER A 283 -8.11 20.93 34.99
N GLU A 284 -7.24 21.02 33.98
CA GLU A 284 -7.61 20.86 32.58
C GLU A 284 -6.45 20.22 31.79
N VAL A 285 -6.76 19.27 30.91
CA VAL A 285 -5.82 18.62 29.99
C VAL A 285 -6.40 18.58 28.58
N ASP A 286 -5.54 18.61 27.56
CA ASP A 286 -5.90 18.71 26.15
C ASP A 286 -5.39 17.46 25.44
N LEU A 287 -6.27 16.46 25.24
CA LEU A 287 -5.88 15.10 24.86
C LEU A 287 -5.16 15.05 23.50
N MET A 288 -5.46 16.01 22.62
CA MET A 288 -4.82 16.15 21.32
C MET A 288 -3.40 16.75 21.41
N LYS A 289 -3.07 17.51 22.46
CA LYS A 289 -1.72 18.06 22.70
C LYS A 289 -0.82 17.12 23.51
N GLU A 290 -1.41 16.19 24.25
CA GLU A 290 -0.70 15.14 24.99
C GLU A 290 -0.69 13.80 24.21
N ASP A 291 -0.78 13.86 22.88
CA ASP A 291 -0.67 12.73 21.93
C ASP A 291 -1.55 11.49 22.22
N CYS A 292 -2.70 11.66 22.90
CA CYS A 292 -3.54 10.56 23.36
C CYS A 292 -4.38 9.88 22.25
N TYR A 293 -4.29 10.32 21.00
CA TYR A 293 -5.04 9.76 19.87
C TYR A 293 -4.15 8.92 18.96
N ILE A 294 -4.72 7.88 18.36
CA ILE A 294 -4.07 7.07 17.34
C ILE A 294 -4.08 7.87 16.03
N LEU A 295 -2.98 8.58 15.78
CA LEU A 295 -2.79 9.43 14.61
C LEU A 295 -2.72 8.61 13.30
N PRO A 296 -3.07 9.22 12.14
CA PRO A 296 -2.95 8.57 10.84
C PRO A 296 -1.49 8.22 10.52
N LYS A 297 -1.27 7.08 9.82
CA LYS A 297 0.07 6.59 9.45
C LYS A 297 0.78 7.51 8.45
N TYR A 298 0.03 8.16 7.57
CA TYR A 298 0.54 9.12 6.59
C TYR A 298 -0.31 10.39 6.59
N THR A 299 0.35 11.54 6.42
CA THR A 299 -0.27 12.85 6.22
C THR A 299 -0.12 13.30 4.77
N LYS A 300 -0.81 14.38 4.39
CA LYS A 300 -0.67 15.04 3.08
C LYS A 300 0.77 15.49 2.76
N ASP A 301 1.61 15.62 3.79
CA ASP A 301 3.00 16.07 3.71
C ASP A 301 3.99 14.87 3.79
N SER A 302 3.50 13.63 3.91
CA SER A 302 4.30 12.40 3.84
C SER A 302 4.86 12.17 2.42
N PRO A 303 6.18 11.98 2.24
CA PRO A 303 6.78 11.71 0.94
C PRO A 303 6.13 10.54 0.19
N GLU A 304 5.77 9.47 0.90
CA GLU A 304 5.19 8.25 0.32
C GLU A 304 3.84 8.52 -0.35
N VAL A 305 3.05 9.47 0.17
CA VAL A 305 1.76 9.87 -0.40
C VAL A 305 1.97 10.72 -1.67
N ALA A 306 3.00 11.55 -1.69
CA ALA A 306 3.39 12.32 -2.86
C ALA A 306 3.93 11.42 -3.98
N GLU A 307 4.88 10.52 -3.66
CA GLU A 307 5.45 9.53 -4.59
C GLU A 307 4.36 8.61 -5.18
N ALA A 308 3.41 8.15 -4.36
CA ALA A 308 2.25 7.39 -4.83
C ALA A 308 1.38 8.21 -5.79
N CYS A 309 1.09 9.47 -5.46
CA CYS A 309 0.30 10.35 -6.31
C CYS A 309 0.98 10.64 -7.65
N GLU A 310 2.29 10.90 -7.65
CA GLU A 310 3.08 11.09 -8.89
C GLU A 310 3.11 9.83 -9.74
N LYS A 311 3.38 8.66 -9.14
CA LYS A 311 3.38 7.38 -9.84
C LYS A 311 2.01 7.05 -10.44
N MET A 312 0.92 7.19 -9.68
CA MET A 312 -0.43 6.95 -10.20
C MET A 312 -0.78 7.89 -11.36
N ASN A 313 -0.35 9.16 -11.30
CA ASN A 313 -0.52 10.10 -12.39
C ASN A 313 0.35 9.79 -13.62
N SER A 314 1.53 9.18 -13.45
CA SER A 314 2.33 8.66 -14.56
C SER A 314 1.63 7.46 -15.22
N GLU A 315 1.12 6.51 -14.44
CA GLU A 315 0.43 5.31 -14.95
C GLU A 315 -0.93 5.65 -15.62
N LEU A 316 -1.64 6.70 -15.16
CA LEU A 316 -2.77 7.29 -15.89
C LEU A 316 -2.41 7.86 -17.27
N GLY A 317 -1.13 8.12 -17.55
CA GLY A 317 -0.66 8.64 -18.83
C GLY A 317 -0.72 7.62 -19.99
N ALA A 318 -0.94 6.34 -19.68
CA ALA A 318 -1.03 5.29 -20.69
C ALA A 318 -2.30 5.40 -21.56
N ASN A 319 -2.17 4.98 -22.82
CA ASN A 319 -3.27 4.94 -23.78
C ASN A 319 -3.11 3.71 -24.69
N ILE A 320 -3.76 2.61 -24.30
CA ILE A 320 -3.67 1.33 -25.01
C ILE A 320 -4.91 1.18 -25.89
N THR A 321 -4.71 1.18 -27.21
CA THR A 321 -5.74 0.82 -28.18
C THR A 321 -5.58 -0.65 -28.57
N LEU A 322 -6.55 -1.48 -28.19
CA LEU A 322 -6.63 -2.87 -28.60
C LEU A 322 -7.36 -2.98 -29.95
N ASP A 323 -6.69 -3.57 -30.95
CA ASP A 323 -7.20 -3.75 -32.31
C ASP A 323 -7.99 -5.07 -32.43
N PHE A 324 -9.26 -4.93 -32.81
CA PHE A 324 -10.23 -5.99 -33.11
C PHE A 324 -10.89 -5.69 -34.49
N SER A 325 -10.04 -5.29 -35.45
CA SER A 325 -10.37 -4.74 -36.77
C SER A 325 -11.66 -5.30 -37.40
N PRO A 326 -12.65 -4.46 -37.75
CA PRO A 326 -12.63 -3.01 -37.84
C PRO A 326 -12.93 -2.27 -36.53
N ASN A 327 -13.06 -2.99 -35.41
CA ASN A 327 -13.36 -2.40 -34.10
C ASN A 327 -12.06 -2.13 -33.33
N THR A 328 -12.10 -1.19 -32.39
CA THR A 328 -11.05 -1.01 -31.39
C THR A 328 -11.66 -0.83 -30.01
N GLU A 329 -10.88 -1.12 -28.98
CA GLU A 329 -11.21 -0.85 -27.58
C GLU A 329 -10.07 -0.02 -26.97
N VAL A 330 -10.38 0.98 -26.15
CA VAL A 330 -9.38 1.90 -25.61
C VAL A 330 -9.34 1.79 -24.10
N VAL A 331 -8.14 1.55 -23.57
CA VAL A 331 -7.82 1.66 -22.15
C VAL A 331 -7.02 2.94 -21.97
N ASP A 332 -7.68 3.95 -21.39
CA ASP A 332 -7.11 5.27 -21.08
C ASP A 332 -7.31 5.61 -19.60
N SER A 333 -6.95 6.84 -19.19
CA SER A 333 -7.08 7.33 -17.82
C SER A 333 -8.50 7.16 -17.22
N SER A 334 -9.56 7.19 -18.02
CA SER A 334 -10.94 6.98 -17.54
C SER A 334 -11.23 5.51 -17.17
N VAL A 335 -10.47 4.58 -17.73
CA VAL A 335 -10.52 3.14 -17.41
C VAL A 335 -9.52 2.81 -16.30
N ILE A 336 -8.27 3.27 -16.43
CA ILE A 336 -7.16 2.98 -15.51
C ILE A 336 -7.45 3.52 -14.10
N SER A 337 -8.09 4.70 -13.97
CA SER A 337 -8.50 5.29 -12.69
C SER A 337 -9.50 4.43 -11.89
N GLN A 338 -10.19 3.47 -12.52
CA GLN A 338 -11.09 2.54 -11.84
C GLN A 338 -10.37 1.28 -11.33
N TRP A 339 -9.10 1.09 -11.71
CA TRP A 339 -8.30 -0.10 -11.38
C TRP A 339 -7.14 0.20 -10.44
N ILE A 340 -6.50 1.35 -10.60
CA ILE A 340 -5.29 1.75 -9.86
C ILE A 340 -5.64 2.22 -8.44
N ALA A 341 -4.84 1.79 -7.46
CA ALA A 341 -5.06 2.05 -6.03
C ALA A 341 -3.71 2.11 -5.26
N VAL A 342 -3.79 2.33 -3.95
CA VAL A 342 -2.64 2.21 -3.01
C VAL A 342 -2.95 1.18 -1.92
N ASP A 343 -1.92 0.49 -1.43
CA ASP A 343 -2.00 -0.37 -0.25
C ASP A 343 -1.81 0.41 1.07
N ASP A 344 -1.83 -0.29 2.20
CA ASP A 344 -1.60 0.28 3.54
C ASP A 344 -0.19 0.89 3.73
N ASN A 345 0.71 0.76 2.75
CA ASN A 345 2.08 1.27 2.71
C ASN A 345 2.30 2.29 1.57
N MET A 346 1.22 2.86 1.03
CA MET A 346 1.20 3.78 -0.13
C MET A 346 1.83 3.19 -1.40
N GLN A 347 1.99 1.87 -1.50
CA GLN A 347 2.48 1.24 -2.72
C GLN A 347 1.38 1.16 -3.76
N VAL A 348 1.66 1.70 -4.95
CA VAL A 348 0.71 1.70 -6.08
C VAL A 348 0.46 0.28 -6.56
N THR A 349 -0.81 -0.11 -6.60
CA THR A 349 -1.32 -1.46 -6.90
C THR A 349 -2.51 -1.39 -7.86
N PHE A 350 -2.97 -2.54 -8.35
CA PHE A 350 -4.14 -2.67 -9.22
C PHE A 350 -5.16 -3.64 -8.66
N ASN A 351 -6.44 -3.29 -8.79
CA ASN A 351 -7.58 -4.19 -8.60
C ASN A 351 -7.57 -5.26 -9.70
N GLN A 352 -6.88 -6.37 -9.43
CA GLN A 352 -6.67 -7.43 -10.43
C GLN A 352 -7.98 -8.01 -10.98
N ASP A 353 -9.01 -8.11 -10.14
CA ASP A 353 -10.30 -8.69 -10.53
C ASP A 353 -11.06 -7.77 -11.49
N ALA A 354 -10.95 -6.44 -11.33
CA ALA A 354 -11.54 -5.49 -12.28
C ALA A 354 -10.85 -5.54 -13.66
N VAL A 355 -9.52 -5.66 -13.69
CA VAL A 355 -8.74 -5.80 -14.95
C VAL A 355 -9.05 -7.15 -15.62
N LYS A 356 -9.09 -8.24 -14.85
CA LYS A 356 -9.44 -9.59 -15.36
C LYS A 356 -10.88 -9.65 -15.85
N GLN A 357 -11.83 -9.00 -15.17
CA GLN A 357 -13.22 -8.92 -15.64
C GLN A 357 -13.34 -8.16 -16.96
N TYR A 358 -12.63 -7.04 -17.12
CA TYR A 358 -12.57 -6.32 -18.39
C TYR A 358 -12.05 -7.21 -19.54
N ILE A 359 -10.97 -7.96 -19.31
CA ILE A 359 -10.41 -8.89 -20.30
C ILE A 359 -11.35 -10.08 -20.57
N ALA A 360 -12.08 -10.56 -19.57
CA ALA A 360 -13.10 -11.60 -19.72
C ALA A 360 -14.32 -11.09 -20.52
N ASP A 361 -14.72 -9.84 -20.36
CA ASP A 361 -15.79 -9.21 -21.14
C ASP A 361 -15.36 -8.98 -22.60
N LEU A 362 -14.09 -8.60 -22.84
CA LEU A 362 -13.49 -8.58 -24.19
C LEU A 362 -13.52 -9.97 -24.83
N ALA A 363 -13.12 -11.02 -24.11
CA ALA A 363 -13.16 -12.39 -24.62
C ALA A 363 -14.60 -12.85 -24.92
N ALA A 364 -15.54 -12.57 -24.02
CA ALA A 364 -16.97 -12.86 -24.24
C ALA A 364 -17.52 -12.17 -25.49
N LYS A 365 -17.09 -10.92 -25.75
CA LYS A 365 -17.42 -10.15 -26.95
C LYS A 365 -16.76 -10.74 -28.22
N TYR A 366 -15.44 -10.90 -28.23
CA TYR A 366 -14.64 -11.10 -29.45
C TYR A 366 -14.19 -12.54 -29.75
N ASP A 367 -14.10 -13.45 -28.77
CA ASP A 367 -13.72 -14.85 -29.04
C ASP A 367 -14.70 -15.50 -30.02
N THR A 368 -14.24 -16.26 -31.01
CA THR A 368 -15.09 -17.02 -31.95
C THR A 368 -14.98 -18.54 -31.78
N VAL A 369 -13.98 -19.04 -31.05
CA VAL A 369 -13.85 -20.46 -30.70
C VAL A 369 -15.14 -20.96 -30.02
N GLY A 370 -15.66 -22.10 -30.48
CA GLY A 370 -16.89 -22.71 -29.97
C GLY A 370 -18.21 -22.00 -30.31
N LYS A 371 -18.21 -20.71 -30.68
CA LYS A 371 -19.43 -19.97 -31.04
C LYS A 371 -20.05 -20.49 -32.34
N THR A 372 -21.39 -20.60 -32.34
CA THR A 372 -22.18 -20.97 -33.53
C THR A 372 -22.08 -19.90 -34.60
N ARG A 373 -21.68 -20.29 -35.81
CA ARG A 373 -21.49 -19.41 -36.97
C ARG A 373 -22.43 -19.81 -38.12
N ASN A 374 -22.98 -18.82 -38.81
CA ASN A 374 -23.69 -19.04 -40.08
C ASN A 374 -22.64 -19.25 -41.17
N PHE A 375 -22.61 -20.43 -41.79
CA PHE A 375 -21.67 -20.79 -42.84
C PHE A 375 -22.40 -20.90 -44.19
N THR A 376 -21.82 -20.34 -45.25
CA THR A 376 -22.32 -20.49 -46.62
C THR A 376 -21.52 -21.58 -47.32
N THR A 377 -22.17 -22.71 -47.55
CA THR A 377 -21.60 -23.90 -48.21
C THR A 377 -21.16 -23.64 -49.65
N ALA A 378 -20.26 -24.48 -50.19
CA ALA A 378 -19.87 -24.50 -51.59
C ALA A 378 -21.05 -24.70 -52.57
N THR A 379 -22.17 -25.24 -52.08
CA THR A 379 -23.43 -25.41 -52.85
C THR A 379 -24.36 -24.18 -52.78
N GLY A 380 -24.00 -23.15 -52.02
CA GLY A 380 -24.76 -21.90 -51.88
C GLY A 380 -25.87 -21.92 -50.82
N ASN A 381 -26.01 -23.01 -50.06
CA ASN A 381 -26.89 -23.08 -48.89
C ASN A 381 -26.23 -22.40 -47.67
N VAL A 382 -27.05 -21.84 -46.77
CA VAL A 382 -26.59 -21.32 -45.48
C VAL A 382 -26.98 -22.29 -44.36
N VAL A 383 -25.99 -22.74 -43.60
CA VAL A 383 -26.13 -23.69 -42.48
C VAL A 383 -25.58 -23.08 -41.19
N GLN A 384 -25.87 -23.69 -40.04
CA GLN A 384 -25.33 -23.27 -38.75
C GLN A 384 -24.34 -24.30 -38.22
N VAL A 385 -23.09 -23.89 -38.06
CA VAL A 385 -22.01 -24.74 -37.53
C VAL A 385 -21.73 -24.31 -36.10
N GLU A 386 -22.01 -25.20 -35.14
CA GLU A 386 -21.74 -25.00 -33.72
C GLU A 386 -20.49 -25.76 -33.27
N GLY A 387 -19.78 -25.23 -32.28
CA GLY A 387 -18.63 -25.90 -31.67
C GLY A 387 -17.38 -25.99 -32.57
N GLY A 388 -16.46 -26.84 -32.13
CA GLY A 388 -15.11 -26.95 -32.70
C GLY A 388 -14.12 -25.94 -32.11
N GLY A 389 -12.83 -26.20 -32.33
CA GLY A 389 -11.71 -25.48 -31.72
C GLY A 389 -11.14 -24.32 -32.54
N TYR A 390 -11.74 -23.97 -33.68
CA TYR A 390 -11.24 -22.91 -34.56
C TYR A 390 -11.84 -21.54 -34.23
N GLY A 391 -11.00 -20.51 -34.25
CA GLY A 391 -11.41 -19.11 -34.17
C GLY A 391 -10.40 -18.24 -33.44
N TRP A 392 -10.79 -17.00 -33.17
CA TRP A 392 -10.13 -16.13 -32.21
C TRP A 392 -10.43 -16.61 -30.78
N LYS A 393 -9.41 -16.61 -29.92
CA LYS A 393 -9.56 -16.76 -28.48
C LYS A 393 -8.48 -15.97 -27.76
N ILE A 394 -8.87 -14.96 -26.97
CA ILE A 394 -7.94 -14.16 -26.17
C ILE A 394 -7.19 -15.08 -25.19
N ASP A 395 -5.89 -14.84 -25.01
CA ASP A 395 -5.12 -15.39 -23.90
C ASP A 395 -5.23 -14.40 -22.72
N GLN A 396 -6.13 -14.69 -21.78
CA GLN A 396 -6.52 -13.71 -20.77
C GLN A 396 -5.41 -13.43 -19.75
N ASP A 397 -4.58 -14.42 -19.45
CA ASP A 397 -3.43 -14.27 -18.54
C ASP A 397 -2.27 -13.54 -19.23
N ALA A 398 -1.97 -13.86 -20.49
CA ALA A 398 -0.97 -13.12 -21.26
C ALA A 398 -1.41 -11.67 -21.51
N GLU A 399 -2.70 -11.44 -21.80
CA GLU A 399 -3.24 -10.09 -22.00
C GLU A 399 -3.26 -9.27 -20.72
N TYR A 400 -3.58 -9.88 -19.57
CA TYR A 400 -3.48 -9.20 -18.26
C TYR A 400 -2.06 -8.71 -18.00
N ASN A 401 -1.06 -9.58 -18.19
CA ASN A 401 0.35 -9.23 -17.98
C ASN A 401 0.81 -8.13 -18.96
N ALA A 402 0.42 -8.22 -20.23
CA ALA A 402 0.74 -7.21 -21.23
C ALA A 402 0.10 -5.85 -20.91
N LEU A 403 -1.19 -5.84 -20.54
CA LEU A 403 -1.93 -4.61 -20.25
C LEU A 403 -1.41 -3.89 -19.01
N ILE A 404 -1.13 -4.61 -17.92
CA ILE A 404 -0.49 -4.05 -16.72
C ILE A 404 0.89 -3.48 -17.07
N SER A 405 1.69 -4.20 -17.87
CA SER A 405 3.00 -3.70 -18.31
C SER A 405 2.89 -2.42 -19.14
N ASN A 406 1.94 -2.32 -20.08
CA ASN A 406 1.73 -1.11 -20.87
C ASN A 406 1.33 0.09 -19.97
N ILE A 407 0.50 -0.14 -18.95
CA ILE A 407 0.05 0.90 -18.01
C ILE A 407 1.22 1.38 -17.12
N GLN A 408 1.98 0.45 -16.53
CA GLN A 408 3.13 0.76 -15.66
C GLN A 408 4.25 1.53 -16.40
N ASN A 409 4.40 1.29 -17.70
CA ASN A 409 5.35 2.01 -18.56
C ASN A 409 4.79 3.33 -19.13
N ALA A 410 3.57 3.74 -18.79
CA ALA A 410 2.86 4.90 -19.34
C ALA A 410 2.75 4.89 -20.89
N GLU A 411 2.60 3.70 -21.50
CA GLU A 411 2.68 3.54 -22.96
C GLU A 411 1.44 4.05 -23.69
N THR A 412 1.68 4.83 -24.76
CA THR A 412 0.69 5.07 -25.82
C THR A 412 0.95 4.10 -26.97
N VAL A 413 0.08 3.11 -27.15
CA VAL A 413 0.31 1.99 -28.09
C VAL A 413 -0.98 1.51 -28.75
N THR A 414 -0.90 1.13 -30.03
CA THR A 414 -1.95 0.38 -30.72
C THR A 414 -1.43 -1.02 -31.02
N ARG A 415 -2.12 -2.06 -30.54
CA ARG A 415 -1.73 -3.46 -30.72
C ARG A 415 -2.95 -4.37 -30.77
N GLU A 416 -2.79 -5.56 -31.34
CA GLU A 416 -3.75 -6.65 -31.07
C GLU A 416 -3.66 -7.09 -29.60
N PRO A 417 -4.73 -7.71 -29.05
CA PRO A 417 -4.64 -8.54 -27.86
C PRO A 417 -3.70 -9.73 -28.03
N ASN A 418 -3.30 -10.32 -26.91
CA ASN A 418 -2.69 -11.64 -26.87
C ASN A 418 -3.76 -12.71 -27.13
N TYR A 419 -3.43 -13.69 -27.97
CA TYR A 419 -4.38 -14.69 -28.46
C TYR A 419 -3.84 -16.12 -28.28
N SER A 420 -4.59 -16.96 -27.56
CA SER A 420 -4.33 -18.39 -27.40
C SER A 420 -4.85 -19.21 -28.59
N SER A 421 -5.75 -18.64 -29.40
CA SER A 421 -6.11 -19.13 -30.74
C SER A 421 -6.38 -17.96 -31.69
N ARG A 422 -6.05 -18.14 -32.97
CA ARG A 422 -6.19 -17.12 -34.03
C ARG A 422 -6.95 -17.70 -35.22
N ALA A 423 -7.81 -16.90 -35.82
CA ALA A 423 -8.46 -17.23 -37.09
C ALA A 423 -7.63 -16.72 -38.30
N ALA A 424 -8.19 -16.83 -39.51
CA ALA A 424 -7.52 -16.43 -40.75
C ALA A 424 -7.69 -14.93 -41.04
N THR A 425 -8.83 -14.34 -40.67
CA THR A 425 -9.08 -12.89 -40.70
C THR A 425 -9.96 -12.45 -39.53
N HIS A 426 -10.06 -11.14 -39.31
CA HIS A 426 -11.07 -10.52 -38.42
C HIS A 426 -12.39 -10.19 -39.16
N ASP A 427 -12.56 -10.64 -40.40
CA ASP A 427 -13.84 -10.50 -41.12
C ASP A 427 -14.94 -11.32 -40.43
N ALA A 428 -16.21 -10.99 -40.73
CA ALA A 428 -17.37 -11.75 -40.23
C ALA A 428 -17.35 -13.27 -40.59
N ASN A 429 -16.57 -13.65 -41.61
CA ASN A 429 -16.21 -15.02 -41.92
C ASN A 429 -14.74 -15.24 -41.51
N ASP A 430 -14.49 -15.51 -40.22
CA ASP A 430 -13.13 -15.55 -39.65
C ASP A 430 -12.24 -16.68 -40.23
N TRP A 431 -12.86 -17.67 -40.87
CA TRP A 431 -12.22 -18.72 -41.67
C TRP A 431 -11.75 -18.28 -43.07
N GLY A 432 -12.04 -17.05 -43.49
CA GLY A 432 -11.58 -16.46 -44.75
C GLY A 432 -12.03 -17.20 -46.02
N THR A 433 -11.16 -17.24 -47.03
CA THR A 433 -11.48 -17.71 -48.39
C THR A 433 -10.78 -19.01 -48.80
N THR A 434 -10.03 -19.65 -47.89
CA THR A 434 -9.35 -20.93 -48.16
C THR A 434 -9.56 -21.88 -46.98
N TYR A 435 -10.31 -22.96 -47.20
CA TYR A 435 -10.77 -23.90 -46.16
C TYR A 435 -11.18 -25.24 -46.77
N ALA A 436 -11.21 -26.30 -45.95
CA ALA A 436 -11.87 -27.55 -46.28
C ALA A 436 -13.30 -27.57 -45.73
N GLU A 437 -14.27 -27.91 -46.56
CA GLU A 437 -15.68 -28.09 -46.19
C GLU A 437 -16.02 -29.58 -46.22
N VAL A 438 -16.72 -30.05 -45.18
CA VAL A 438 -17.15 -31.45 -45.03
C VAL A 438 -18.66 -31.49 -44.77
N ASP A 439 -19.42 -31.82 -45.81
CA ASP A 439 -20.87 -32.01 -45.75
C ASP A 439 -21.15 -33.44 -45.25
N LEU A 440 -21.55 -33.53 -43.97
CA LEU A 440 -21.83 -34.79 -43.29
C LEU A 440 -23.14 -35.44 -43.76
N THR A 441 -24.04 -34.66 -44.37
CA THR A 441 -25.35 -35.13 -44.89
C THR A 441 -25.21 -35.69 -46.32
N ALA A 442 -24.56 -34.96 -47.22
CA ALA A 442 -24.28 -35.38 -48.58
C ALA A 442 -23.18 -36.46 -48.65
N GLN A 443 -22.30 -36.52 -47.64
CA GLN A 443 -21.07 -37.31 -47.65
C GLN A 443 -20.14 -36.90 -48.80
N HIS A 444 -19.96 -35.58 -48.92
CA HIS A 444 -19.08 -34.94 -49.89
C HIS A 444 -18.18 -33.93 -49.18
N MET A 445 -17.02 -33.63 -49.76
CA MET A 445 -16.14 -32.57 -49.27
C MET A 445 -15.62 -31.73 -50.43
N TYR A 446 -15.47 -30.44 -50.15
CA TYR A 446 -14.92 -29.43 -51.05
C TYR A 446 -13.65 -28.86 -50.42
N PHE A 447 -12.59 -28.68 -51.21
CA PHE A 447 -11.48 -27.82 -50.82
C PHE A 447 -11.62 -26.48 -51.54
N ILE A 448 -11.90 -25.42 -50.78
CA ILE A 448 -12.00 -24.07 -51.29
C ILE A 448 -10.63 -23.41 -51.16
N GLN A 449 -10.15 -22.80 -52.23
CA GLN A 449 -8.92 -22.02 -52.27
C GLN A 449 -9.19 -20.69 -52.96
N ASN A 450 -8.86 -19.58 -52.31
CA ASN A 450 -9.10 -18.22 -52.78
C ASN A 450 -10.56 -17.97 -53.25
N GLY A 451 -11.54 -18.58 -52.57
CA GLY A 451 -12.97 -18.47 -52.87
C GLY A 451 -13.47 -19.33 -54.03
N GLN A 452 -12.67 -20.28 -54.54
CA GLN A 452 -13.05 -21.19 -55.62
C GLN A 452 -12.86 -22.66 -55.20
N ILE A 453 -13.71 -23.57 -55.70
CA ILE A 453 -13.53 -25.01 -55.50
C ILE A 453 -12.29 -25.45 -56.28
N ALA A 454 -11.23 -25.82 -55.56
CA ALA A 454 -9.97 -26.30 -56.12
C ALA A 454 -9.96 -27.82 -56.31
N MET A 455 -10.57 -28.56 -55.39
CA MET A 455 -10.93 -29.97 -55.56
C MET A 455 -12.22 -30.30 -54.79
N GLN A 456 -12.84 -31.44 -55.10
CA GLN A 456 -13.99 -31.97 -54.35
C GLN A 456 -14.06 -33.49 -54.53
N CYS A 457 -14.56 -34.24 -53.53
CA CYS A 457 -14.81 -35.67 -53.67
C CYS A 457 -15.88 -36.21 -52.72
N ASP A 458 -16.49 -37.35 -53.11
CA ASP A 458 -17.29 -38.17 -52.21
C ASP A 458 -16.40 -38.81 -51.13
N ILE A 459 -16.92 -38.87 -49.89
CA ILE A 459 -16.19 -39.32 -48.69
C ILE A 459 -16.95 -40.41 -47.95
N VAL A 460 -16.35 -40.98 -46.91
CA VAL A 460 -17.07 -41.77 -45.90
C VAL A 460 -16.65 -41.31 -44.50
N THR A 461 -17.56 -40.68 -43.77
CA THR A 461 -17.28 -40.15 -42.43
C THR A 461 -17.46 -41.21 -41.33
N GLY A 462 -17.33 -40.80 -40.08
CA GLY A 462 -17.53 -41.64 -38.90
C GLY A 462 -18.94 -42.20 -38.75
N ASN A 463 -19.06 -43.44 -38.26
CA ASN A 463 -20.35 -44.14 -38.20
C ASN A 463 -21.20 -43.73 -36.95
N PRO A 464 -22.31 -42.99 -37.11
CA PRO A 464 -23.14 -42.57 -35.98
C PRO A 464 -23.83 -43.74 -35.27
N ASN A 465 -24.18 -44.82 -35.99
CA ASN A 465 -24.83 -46.00 -35.42
C ASN A 465 -23.89 -46.82 -34.52
N LYS A 466 -22.59 -46.48 -34.48
CA LYS A 466 -21.58 -47.06 -33.58
C LYS A 466 -21.14 -46.09 -32.47
N GLY A 467 -21.73 -44.89 -32.38
CA GLY A 467 -21.26 -43.81 -31.51
C GLY A 467 -20.07 -43.02 -32.07
N ASN A 468 -19.59 -43.38 -33.27
CA ASN A 468 -18.37 -42.84 -33.87
C ASN A 468 -18.67 -41.73 -34.90
N ALA A 469 -19.71 -40.92 -34.69
CA ALA A 469 -20.05 -39.85 -35.64
C ALA A 469 -18.89 -38.85 -35.75
N THR A 470 -18.55 -38.41 -36.97
CA THR A 470 -17.69 -37.23 -37.14
C THR A 470 -18.42 -36.02 -36.56
N PRO A 471 -17.84 -35.30 -35.57
CA PRO A 471 -18.51 -34.15 -34.97
C PRO A 471 -18.68 -32.99 -35.97
N GLN A 472 -19.79 -32.27 -35.85
CA GLN A 472 -19.95 -30.94 -36.42
C GLN A 472 -19.03 -29.95 -35.69
N GLY A 473 -18.53 -28.95 -36.40
CA GLY A 473 -17.75 -27.86 -35.82
C GLY A 473 -16.77 -27.23 -36.81
N MET A 474 -16.18 -26.10 -36.41
CA MET A 474 -15.05 -25.50 -37.11
C MET A 474 -13.73 -25.87 -36.41
N TYR A 475 -12.78 -26.35 -37.19
CA TYR A 475 -11.49 -26.89 -36.74
C TYR A 475 -10.33 -26.29 -37.54
N SER A 476 -9.10 -26.54 -37.09
CA SER A 476 -7.88 -26.18 -37.82
C SER A 476 -7.10 -27.44 -38.14
N LEU A 477 -6.54 -27.56 -39.34
CA LEU A 477 -5.63 -28.66 -39.65
C LEU A 477 -4.35 -28.52 -38.79
N TYR A 478 -4.11 -29.47 -37.90
CA TYR A 478 -2.96 -29.42 -36.98
C TYR A 478 -1.62 -29.57 -37.72
N TYR A 479 -1.55 -30.55 -38.61
CA TYR A 479 -0.37 -30.86 -39.43
C TYR A 479 -0.77 -31.78 -40.58
N LYS A 480 0.21 -32.18 -41.41
CA LYS A 480 0.05 -33.29 -42.37
C LYS A 480 1.30 -34.18 -42.38
N GLN A 481 1.09 -35.48 -42.52
CA GLN A 481 2.13 -36.53 -42.52
C GLN A 481 1.82 -37.60 -43.58
N GLN A 482 2.81 -38.41 -43.95
CA GLN A 482 2.65 -39.54 -44.86
C GLN A 482 3.01 -40.88 -44.19
N ASN A 483 2.56 -41.98 -44.79
CA ASN A 483 2.91 -43.36 -44.40
C ASN A 483 2.67 -43.66 -42.90
N GLN A 484 1.52 -43.24 -42.39
CA GLN A 484 1.17 -43.40 -40.97
C GLN A 484 0.39 -44.69 -40.72
N VAL A 485 0.46 -45.21 -39.50
CA VAL A 485 -0.42 -46.29 -39.03
C VAL A 485 -1.34 -45.70 -37.97
N LEU A 486 -2.59 -45.41 -38.37
CA LEU A 486 -3.62 -44.92 -37.46
C LEU A 486 -4.06 -46.06 -36.54
N ARG A 487 -4.30 -45.75 -35.26
CA ARG A 487 -4.59 -46.76 -34.22
C ARG A 487 -5.81 -46.38 -33.40
N GLY A 488 -6.58 -47.39 -32.99
CA GLY A 488 -7.65 -47.26 -32.00
C GLY A 488 -7.12 -47.20 -30.58
N LYS A 489 -8.00 -47.39 -29.58
CA LYS A 489 -7.58 -47.51 -28.18
C LYS A 489 -6.64 -48.71 -28.02
N LYS A 490 -5.64 -48.59 -27.16
CA LYS A 490 -4.80 -49.72 -26.73
C LYS A 490 -5.56 -50.60 -25.73
N LEU A 491 -5.48 -51.91 -25.93
CA LEU A 491 -6.13 -52.93 -25.10
C LEU A 491 -5.19 -53.44 -24.00
N GLU A 492 -5.75 -54.09 -22.98
CA GLU A 492 -5.02 -54.62 -21.81
C GLU A 492 -3.98 -55.70 -22.19
N ASP A 493 -4.19 -56.41 -23.30
CA ASP A 493 -3.24 -57.38 -23.87
C ASP A 493 -2.06 -56.73 -24.64
N GLY A 494 -2.06 -55.40 -24.73
CA GLY A 494 -1.04 -54.61 -25.42
C GLY A 494 -1.32 -54.34 -26.89
N THR A 495 -2.37 -54.92 -27.47
CA THR A 495 -2.79 -54.69 -28.87
C THR A 495 -3.64 -53.41 -29.02
N TYR A 496 -4.16 -53.12 -30.21
CA TYR A 496 -5.03 -51.97 -30.48
C TYR A 496 -6.37 -52.43 -31.08
N GLU A 497 -7.46 -51.73 -30.75
CA GLU A 497 -8.81 -52.01 -31.28
C GLU A 497 -8.88 -52.00 -32.82
N TYR A 498 -8.03 -51.19 -33.45
CA TYR A 498 -7.70 -51.28 -34.87
C TYR A 498 -6.29 -50.74 -35.12
N GLU A 499 -5.68 -51.20 -36.21
CA GLU A 499 -4.56 -50.53 -36.89
C GLU A 499 -4.95 -50.32 -38.36
N SER A 500 -4.54 -49.20 -38.96
CA SER A 500 -4.84 -48.90 -40.37
C SER A 500 -3.70 -48.09 -40.98
N PRO A 501 -2.88 -48.69 -41.88
CA PRO A 501 -1.88 -47.94 -42.64
C PRO A 501 -2.57 -47.01 -43.64
N VAL A 502 -2.08 -45.77 -43.73
CA VAL A 502 -2.54 -44.72 -44.65
C VAL A 502 -1.34 -44.02 -45.29
N ASP A 503 -1.42 -43.75 -46.58
CA ASP A 503 -0.38 -43.04 -47.33
C ASP A 503 -0.33 -41.54 -46.95
N TYR A 504 -1.48 -40.97 -46.56
CA TYR A 504 -1.67 -39.55 -46.22
C TYR A 504 -2.49 -39.38 -44.94
N TRP A 505 -2.01 -38.58 -43.99
CA TRP A 505 -2.67 -38.26 -42.72
C TRP A 505 -2.75 -36.76 -42.47
N MET A 506 -3.95 -36.26 -42.19
CA MET A 506 -4.28 -34.84 -42.08
C MET A 506 -5.26 -34.58 -40.91
N PRO A 507 -4.80 -34.60 -39.65
CA PRO A 507 -5.63 -34.41 -38.46
C PRO A 507 -6.11 -32.97 -38.24
N PHE A 508 -7.33 -32.83 -37.72
CA PHE A 508 -7.94 -31.55 -37.36
C PHE A 508 -8.75 -31.55 -36.05
N ASN A 509 -9.10 -32.72 -35.48
CA ASN A 509 -9.91 -32.79 -34.26
C ASN A 509 -9.57 -34.02 -33.38
N GLY A 510 -8.65 -33.89 -32.42
CA GLY A 510 -8.50 -34.88 -31.33
C GLY A 510 -8.27 -36.36 -31.73
N GLY A 511 -7.66 -36.61 -32.90
CA GLY A 511 -7.51 -37.96 -33.47
C GLY A 511 -8.38 -38.24 -34.70
N ILE A 512 -9.29 -37.33 -35.03
CA ILE A 512 -10.03 -37.26 -36.30
C ILE A 512 -9.23 -36.44 -37.32
N GLY A 513 -9.19 -36.92 -38.56
CA GLY A 513 -8.54 -36.27 -39.70
C GLY A 513 -9.03 -36.79 -41.04
N PHE A 514 -8.53 -36.19 -42.12
CA PHE A 514 -8.63 -36.73 -43.47
C PHE A 514 -7.52 -37.79 -43.70
N HIS A 515 -7.85 -38.87 -44.41
CA HIS A 515 -6.86 -39.84 -44.91
C HIS A 515 -7.41 -40.64 -46.09
N ASP A 516 -6.51 -41.26 -46.85
CA ASP A 516 -6.88 -42.28 -47.84
C ASP A 516 -7.51 -43.51 -47.16
N ALA A 517 -8.44 -44.15 -47.86
CA ALA A 517 -9.07 -45.37 -47.39
C ALA A 517 -9.19 -46.40 -48.52
N SER A 518 -8.06 -46.99 -48.89
CA SER A 518 -7.95 -48.05 -49.92
C SER A 518 -8.87 -49.26 -49.68
N TRP A 519 -9.33 -49.47 -48.43
CA TRP A 519 -10.29 -50.52 -48.05
C TRP A 519 -11.77 -50.17 -48.30
N GLN A 520 -12.11 -48.91 -48.60
CA GLN A 520 -13.49 -48.52 -48.90
C GLN A 520 -13.83 -48.84 -50.36
N SER A 521 -14.75 -49.78 -50.57
CA SER A 521 -15.19 -50.22 -51.91
C SER A 521 -16.08 -49.22 -52.67
N ALA A 522 -16.48 -48.12 -52.02
CA ALA A 522 -17.19 -46.98 -52.59
C ALA A 522 -17.14 -45.81 -51.58
N PHE A 523 -17.52 -44.62 -52.01
CA PHE A 523 -17.63 -43.40 -51.20
C PHE A 523 -19.01 -42.74 -51.44
N GLY A 524 -19.40 -41.80 -50.58
CA GLY A 524 -20.63 -41.03 -50.67
C GLY A 524 -21.91 -41.76 -50.20
N GLY A 525 -23.01 -40.99 -50.14
CA GLY A 525 -24.34 -41.46 -49.77
C GLY A 525 -24.40 -42.12 -48.38
N ALA A 526 -25.39 -42.98 -48.13
CA ALA A 526 -25.62 -43.58 -46.81
C ALA A 526 -24.51 -44.54 -46.30
N ARG A 527 -23.36 -44.65 -46.96
CA ARG A 527 -22.32 -45.64 -46.66
C ARG A 527 -21.74 -45.52 -45.25
N TYR A 528 -21.58 -44.31 -44.73
CA TYR A 528 -21.08 -44.05 -43.37
C TYR A 528 -21.93 -44.72 -42.27
N GLN A 529 -23.24 -44.89 -42.50
CA GLN A 529 -24.16 -45.52 -41.54
C GLN A 529 -23.87 -47.02 -41.30
N THR A 530 -23.15 -47.68 -42.21
CA THR A 530 -22.81 -49.12 -42.13
C THR A 530 -21.30 -49.35 -42.11
N TYR A 531 -20.57 -48.72 -43.02
CA TYR A 531 -19.12 -48.84 -43.22
C TYR A 531 -18.35 -47.56 -42.85
N GLY A 532 -18.95 -46.65 -42.09
CA GLY A 532 -18.28 -45.46 -41.58
C GLY A 532 -17.13 -45.75 -40.62
N SER A 533 -16.27 -44.76 -40.47
CA SER A 533 -15.00 -44.81 -39.74
C SER A 533 -15.19 -44.71 -38.21
N HIS A 534 -14.08 -44.57 -37.49
CA HIS A 534 -14.04 -44.23 -36.06
C HIS A 534 -14.11 -42.71 -35.78
N GLY A 535 -14.48 -41.90 -36.79
CA GLY A 535 -14.63 -40.44 -36.69
C GLY A 535 -13.92 -39.69 -37.83
N CYS A 536 -12.86 -40.27 -38.40
CA CYS A 536 -12.11 -39.75 -39.55
C CYS A 536 -12.95 -39.57 -40.83
N VAL A 537 -12.48 -38.70 -41.72
CA VAL A 537 -13.02 -38.51 -43.07
C VAL A 537 -12.21 -39.39 -44.04
N ASN A 538 -12.74 -40.57 -44.36
CA ASN A 538 -12.12 -41.47 -45.32
C ASN A 538 -12.30 -40.94 -46.74
N MET A 539 -11.20 -40.87 -47.50
CA MET A 539 -11.16 -40.36 -48.88
C MET A 539 -10.73 -41.42 -49.90
N PRO A 540 -11.09 -41.25 -51.19
CA PRO A 540 -10.45 -41.96 -52.29
C PRO A 540 -8.94 -41.67 -52.29
N PRO A 541 -8.03 -42.68 -52.41
CA PRO A 541 -6.60 -42.46 -52.26
C PRO A 541 -5.98 -41.39 -53.17
N ALA A 542 -6.46 -41.27 -54.41
CA ALA A 542 -6.03 -40.21 -55.32
C ALA A 542 -6.40 -38.80 -54.81
N SER A 543 -7.64 -38.62 -54.37
CA SER A 543 -8.13 -37.36 -53.79
C SER A 543 -7.47 -37.03 -52.45
N ALA A 544 -7.09 -38.04 -51.67
CA ALA A 544 -6.33 -37.84 -50.43
C ALA A 544 -4.94 -37.24 -50.72
N GLY A 545 -4.24 -37.76 -51.74
CA GLY A 545 -2.97 -37.20 -52.20
C GLY A 545 -3.12 -35.81 -52.83
N GLU A 546 -4.22 -35.54 -53.53
CA GLU A 546 -4.55 -34.21 -54.06
C GLU A 546 -4.76 -33.19 -52.92
N LEU A 547 -5.63 -33.49 -51.95
CA LEU A 547 -5.85 -32.65 -50.78
C LEU A 547 -4.55 -32.44 -50.00
N TYR A 548 -3.76 -33.49 -49.79
CA TYR A 548 -2.48 -33.42 -49.09
C TYR A 548 -1.49 -32.44 -49.72
N ASN A 549 -1.49 -32.32 -51.05
CA ASN A 549 -0.65 -31.35 -51.75
C ASN A 549 -1.16 -29.90 -51.57
N LEU A 550 -2.49 -29.72 -51.59
CA LEU A 550 -3.13 -28.41 -51.54
C LEU A 550 -3.21 -27.81 -50.11
N ILE A 551 -3.68 -28.59 -49.13
CA ILE A 551 -3.97 -28.14 -47.76
C ILE A 551 -2.68 -27.93 -46.94
N GLN A 552 -2.68 -26.95 -46.03
CA GLN A 552 -1.55 -26.68 -45.13
C GLN A 552 -1.98 -26.71 -43.66
N ALA A 553 -1.02 -26.84 -42.73
CA ALA A 553 -1.29 -26.65 -41.31
C ALA A 553 -1.87 -25.23 -41.07
N GLY A 554 -2.81 -25.11 -40.14
CA GLY A 554 -3.56 -23.87 -39.91
C GLY A 554 -4.79 -23.68 -40.82
N THR A 555 -4.97 -24.50 -41.87
CA THR A 555 -6.13 -24.35 -42.76
C THR A 555 -7.43 -24.69 -42.02
N PRO A 556 -8.49 -23.87 -42.10
CA PRO A 556 -9.77 -24.16 -41.47
C PRO A 556 -10.44 -25.40 -42.07
N VAL A 557 -11.11 -26.17 -41.23
CA VAL A 557 -11.88 -27.37 -41.60
C VAL A 557 -13.28 -27.25 -41.00
N ILE A 558 -14.30 -27.21 -41.85
CA ILE A 558 -15.68 -26.89 -41.47
C ILE A 558 -16.56 -28.11 -41.72
N CYS A 559 -16.95 -28.81 -40.66
CA CYS A 559 -17.87 -29.94 -40.70
C CYS A 559 -19.31 -29.47 -40.42
N HIS A 560 -20.27 -29.80 -41.28
CA HIS A 560 -21.68 -29.35 -41.19
C HIS A 560 -22.69 -30.41 -41.65
N TYR A 561 -23.99 -30.19 -41.43
CA TYR A 561 -25.12 -31.09 -41.76
C TYR A 561 -26.20 -30.42 -42.61
#